data_AF-A0A8H7Y499-F1
#
_entry.id   AF-A0A8H7Y499-F1
#
_cell.length_a   1.000
_cell.length_b   1.000
_cell.length_c   1.000
_cell.angle_alpha   90.00
_cell.angle_beta   90.00
_cell.angle_gamma   90.00
#
_symmetry.space_group_name_H-M   'P 1'
#
loop_
_entity.id
_entity.type
_entity.pdbx_description
1 polymer ?
#
loop_
_entity_poly.entity_id
_entity_poly.type
_entity_poly.pdbx_seq_one_letter_code
_entity_poly.pdbx_strand_id
1 'polypeptide(L)'
;MLLGREYYQTSFEPLLVLGPITIHAVSGVLKRILSPPGRPPRKLSNLLSLTGYGTMLLFLPIHFLTHRGYPMLETAPIYGVGPAELDYEFVKTGLKTWPIRSTILYGGLILSTTLHLVDGMTLIWNSWLKDSLSSKMASWKREARPKRILMALGCLALPVMTGLYTLFKEPMMTFTSMAKRYEAVYLTSLIYRL
;
A
#
# COMPACT_ATOMS: atom_id res chain seq x y z
N MET A 1 -17.27 5.49 2.56
CA MET A 1 -16.14 5.30 3.50
C MET A 1 -16.58 5.43 4.97
N LEU A 2 -17.72 4.87 5.38
CA LEU A 2 -18.16 4.96 6.79
C LEU A 2 -17.31 4.07 7.71
N LEU A 3 -17.12 2.79 7.36
CA LEU A 3 -16.36 1.84 8.20
C LEU A 3 -14.87 2.22 8.34
N GLY A 4 -14.25 2.75 7.29
CA GLY A 4 -12.86 3.20 7.35
C GLY A 4 -12.63 4.33 8.35
N ARG A 5 -13.57 5.28 8.42
CA ARG A 5 -13.50 6.42 9.34
C ARG A 5 -13.72 5.99 10.78
N GLU A 6 -14.77 5.21 11.04
CA GLU A 6 -15.13 4.83 12.40
C GLU A 6 -14.15 3.84 13.05
N TYR A 7 -13.56 2.92 12.27
CA TYR A 7 -12.67 1.89 12.82
C TYR A 7 -11.18 2.22 12.66
N TYR A 8 -10.81 2.99 11.63
CA TYR A 8 -9.40 3.17 11.24
C TYR A 8 -8.97 4.64 11.13
N GLN A 9 -9.81 5.62 11.52
CA GLN A 9 -9.41 7.03 11.65
C GLN A 9 -9.67 7.54 13.07
N THR A 10 -9.43 6.68 14.06
CA THR A 10 -9.53 6.99 15.49
C THR A 10 -8.13 6.97 16.12
N SER A 11 -8.05 7.30 17.41
CA SER A 11 -6.81 7.17 18.20
C SER A 11 -6.22 5.76 18.20
N PHE A 12 -6.97 4.74 17.76
CA PHE A 12 -6.50 3.35 17.67
C PHE A 12 -5.84 2.99 16.33
N GLU A 13 -5.91 3.83 15.29
CA GLU A 13 -5.25 3.57 13.99
C GLU A 13 -3.76 3.19 14.12
N PRO A 14 -2.95 3.86 14.96
CA PRO A 14 -1.55 3.48 15.15
C PRO A 14 -1.37 2.05 15.68
N LEU A 15 -2.30 1.57 16.53
CA LEU A 15 -2.21 0.24 17.14
C LEU A 15 -2.75 -0.86 16.22
N LEU A 16 -3.79 -0.57 15.42
CA LEU A 16 -4.45 -1.58 14.58
C LEU A 16 -3.82 -1.71 13.20
N VAL A 17 -3.22 -0.64 12.68
CA VAL A 17 -2.64 -0.62 11.32
C VAL A 17 -1.14 -0.48 11.38
N LEU A 18 -0.62 0.61 11.96
CA LEU A 18 0.82 0.91 11.92
C LEU A 18 1.64 -0.07 12.77
N GLY A 19 1.13 -0.46 13.94
CA GLY A 19 1.76 -1.43 14.83
C GLY A 19 2.04 -2.77 14.15
N PRO A 20 1.00 -3.49 13.66
CA PRO A 20 1.18 -4.76 12.98
C PRO A 20 2.08 -4.66 11.74
N ILE A 21 1.94 -3.59 10.93
CA ILE A 21 2.80 -3.36 9.76
C ILE A 21 4.27 -3.20 10.20
N THR A 22 4.52 -2.41 11.25
CA THR A 22 5.86 -2.17 11.78
C THR A 22 6.48 -3.44 12.33
N ILE A 23 5.73 -4.19 13.17
CA ILE A 23 6.18 -5.47 13.72
C ILE A 23 6.49 -6.46 12.59
N HIS A 24 5.63 -6.54 11.58
CA HIS A 24 5.84 -7.40 10.42
C HIS A 24 7.13 -7.03 9.66
N ALA A 25 7.33 -5.74 9.35
CA ALA A 25 8.49 -5.25 8.62
C ALA A 25 9.79 -5.48 9.41
N VAL A 26 9.81 -5.11 10.70
CA VAL A 26 10.97 -5.29 11.58
C VAL A 26 11.30 -6.78 11.73
N SER A 27 10.29 -7.64 11.94
CA SER A 27 10.50 -9.10 12.03
C SER A 27 11.11 -9.66 10.75
N GLY A 28 10.69 -9.18 9.58
CA GLY A 28 11.26 -9.56 8.29
C GLY A 28 12.74 -9.17 8.14
N VAL A 29 13.10 -7.95 8.56
CA VAL A 29 14.49 -7.45 8.55
C VAL A 29 15.35 -8.23 9.55
N LEU A 30 14.88 -8.40 10.79
CA LEU A 30 15.59 -9.15 11.82
C LEU A 30 15.81 -10.60 11.41
N LYS A 31 14.82 -11.26 10.81
CA LYS A 31 14.98 -12.62 10.28
C LYS A 31 16.13 -12.70 9.27
N ARG A 32 16.34 -11.65 8.46
CA ARG A 32 17.47 -11.60 7.51
C ARG A 32 18.81 -11.42 8.23
N ILE A 33 18.89 -10.51 9.19
CA ILE A 33 20.12 -10.19 9.93
C ILE A 33 20.55 -11.36 10.82
N LEU A 34 19.60 -12.02 11.47
CA LEU A 34 19.81 -13.07 12.47
C LEU A 34 19.75 -14.49 11.88
N SER A 35 19.71 -14.64 10.55
CA SER A 35 19.68 -15.96 9.91
C SER A 35 20.99 -16.72 10.17
N PRO A 36 20.94 -17.97 10.65
CA PRO A 36 22.15 -18.74 10.91
C PRO A 36 22.84 -19.16 9.60
N PRO A 37 24.15 -19.46 9.61
CA PRO A 37 24.92 -19.81 8.40
C PRO A 37 24.31 -20.96 7.58
N GLY A 38 23.73 -21.97 8.26
CA GLY A 38 23.11 -23.12 7.60
C GLY A 38 21.68 -22.89 7.06
N ARG A 39 21.08 -21.72 7.31
CA ARG A 39 19.74 -21.36 6.82
C ARG A 39 19.73 -19.90 6.37
N PRO A 40 20.44 -19.57 5.27
CA PRO A 40 20.56 -18.21 4.81
C PRO A 40 19.19 -17.61 4.46
N PRO A 41 19.04 -16.29 4.58
CA PRO A 41 17.79 -15.64 4.26
C PRO A 41 17.53 -15.69 2.76
N ARG A 42 16.25 -15.56 2.40
CA ARG A 42 15.82 -15.54 0.99
C ARG A 42 16.52 -14.42 0.22
N LYS A 43 16.96 -14.69 -1.01
CA LYS A 43 17.63 -13.70 -1.89
C LYS A 43 16.80 -12.42 -2.04
N LEU A 44 17.45 -11.26 -2.08
CA LEU A 44 16.78 -9.96 -2.28
C LEU A 44 16.04 -9.88 -3.62
N SER A 45 16.55 -10.57 -4.65
CA SER A 45 15.93 -10.68 -5.97
C SER A 45 14.66 -11.55 -6.00
N ASN A 46 14.33 -12.25 -4.91
CA ASN A 46 13.07 -12.99 -4.85
C ASN A 46 11.89 -12.01 -4.81
N LEU A 47 10.83 -12.33 -5.55
CA LEU A 47 9.65 -11.48 -5.66
C LEU A 47 9.10 -11.04 -4.29
N LEU A 48 9.00 -11.95 -3.31
CA LEU A 48 8.54 -11.62 -1.96
C LEU A 48 9.42 -10.57 -1.28
N SER A 49 10.75 -10.65 -1.45
CA SER A 49 11.68 -9.67 -0.89
C SER A 49 11.61 -8.34 -1.65
N LEU A 50 11.60 -8.38 -2.98
CA LEU A 50 11.52 -7.19 -3.82
C LEU A 50 10.24 -6.39 -3.53
N THR A 51 9.09 -7.04 -3.49
CA THR A 51 7.81 -6.37 -3.20
C THR A 51 7.70 -5.93 -1.75
N GLY A 52 8.31 -6.66 -0.82
CA GLY A 52 8.37 -6.27 0.60
C GLY A 52 9.17 -4.99 0.81
N TYR A 53 10.41 -4.95 0.30
CA TYR A 53 11.25 -3.74 0.39
C TYR A 53 10.70 -2.60 -0.45
N GLY A 54 10.19 -2.87 -1.65
CA GLY A 54 9.54 -1.84 -2.47
C GLY A 54 8.34 -1.21 -1.77
N THR A 55 7.49 -2.01 -1.13
CA THR A 55 6.39 -1.50 -0.31
C THR A 55 6.92 -0.70 0.88
N MET A 56 7.82 -1.29 1.68
CA MET A 56 8.30 -0.71 2.94
C MET A 56 9.10 0.58 2.77
N LEU A 57 9.98 0.65 1.77
CA LEU A 57 10.96 1.74 1.64
C LEU A 57 10.53 2.82 0.65
N LEU A 58 9.68 2.47 -0.31
CA LEU A 58 9.26 3.39 -1.37
C LEU A 58 7.78 3.66 -1.27
N PHE A 59 6.93 2.71 -1.64
CA PHE A 59 5.53 3.01 -1.91
C PHE A 59 4.71 3.37 -0.67
N LEU A 60 4.85 2.63 0.44
CA LEU A 60 4.05 2.87 1.63
C LEU A 60 4.41 4.19 2.33
N PRO A 61 5.69 4.53 2.58
CA PRO A 61 6.03 5.81 3.21
C PRO A 61 5.55 7.01 2.39
N ILE A 62 5.72 6.98 1.07
CA ILE A 62 5.26 8.07 0.19
C ILE A 62 3.74 8.18 0.27
N HIS A 63 3.03 7.05 0.16
CA HIS A 63 1.57 7.03 0.23
C HIS A 63 1.08 7.54 1.59
N PHE A 64 1.62 7.01 2.69
CA PHE A 64 1.23 7.41 4.03
C PHE A 64 1.50 8.90 4.29
N LEU A 65 2.70 9.39 3.96
CA LEU A 65 3.00 10.82 4.16
C LEU A 65 2.13 11.71 3.28
N THR A 66 1.91 11.36 2.01
CA THR A 66 1.09 12.19 1.10
C THR A 66 -0.40 12.19 1.48
N HIS A 67 -0.94 11.07 1.96
CA HIS A 67 -2.36 10.91 2.25
C HIS A 67 -2.75 11.06 3.72
N ARG A 68 -1.78 11.05 4.63
CA ARG A 68 -2.02 11.17 6.08
C ARG A 68 -1.15 12.23 6.73
N GLY A 69 0.16 12.18 6.52
CA GLY A 69 1.11 13.08 7.21
C GLY A 69 1.00 14.54 6.76
N TYR A 70 1.30 14.81 5.50
CA TYR A 70 1.35 16.16 4.93
C TYR A 70 0.01 16.91 4.92
N PRO A 71 -1.15 16.27 4.71
CA PRO A 71 -2.43 16.95 4.85
C PRO A 71 -2.64 17.59 6.23
N MET A 72 -2.04 17.03 7.29
CA MET A 72 -2.20 17.53 8.66
C MET A 72 -1.30 18.74 8.98
N LEU A 73 -0.49 19.22 8.03
CA LEU A 73 0.36 20.38 8.26
C LEU A 73 -0.48 21.67 8.36
N GLU A 74 -0.38 22.36 9.49
CA GLU A 74 -1.10 23.62 9.74
C GLU A 74 -0.48 24.83 9.03
N THR A 75 0.73 24.68 8.50
CA THR A 75 1.45 25.77 7.82
C THR A 75 0.77 26.14 6.50
N ALA A 76 0.79 27.44 6.18
CA ALA A 76 0.37 27.93 4.88
C ALA A 76 1.19 27.26 3.74
N PRO A 77 0.58 26.94 2.59
CA PRO A 77 -0.82 27.18 2.23
C PRO A 77 -1.75 25.97 2.51
N ILE A 78 -1.31 24.94 3.25
CA ILE A 78 -2.10 23.71 3.47
C ILE A 78 -3.20 23.94 4.50
N TYR A 79 -2.87 24.61 5.61
CA TYR A 79 -3.80 24.93 6.70
C TYR A 79 -4.60 23.72 7.21
N GLY A 80 -3.97 22.54 7.34
CA GLY A 80 -4.62 21.32 7.83
C GLY A 80 -5.85 20.89 7.04
N VAL A 81 -5.70 20.01 6.07
CA VAL A 81 -6.84 19.41 5.35
C VAL A 81 -7.46 18.33 6.23
N GLY A 82 -8.65 18.60 6.75
CA GLY A 82 -9.32 17.73 7.71
C GLY A 82 -9.81 16.41 7.09
N PRO A 83 -10.15 15.39 7.90
CA PRO A 83 -10.65 14.10 7.40
C PRO A 83 -11.94 14.19 6.56
N ALA A 84 -12.73 15.25 6.78
CA ALA A 84 -13.94 15.51 5.99
C ALA A 84 -13.64 16.16 4.62
N GLU A 85 -12.47 16.79 4.47
CA GLU A 85 -12.02 17.41 3.22
C GLU A 85 -11.16 16.42 2.41
N LEU A 86 -10.47 15.48 3.06
CA LEU A 86 -9.67 14.42 2.45
C LEU A 86 -10.54 13.33 1.77
N ASP A 87 -11.16 13.67 0.65
CA ASP A 87 -12.04 12.82 -0.13
C ASP A 87 -11.43 12.37 -1.48
N TYR A 88 -12.27 11.89 -2.40
CA TYR A 88 -11.80 11.48 -3.73
C TYR A 88 -11.27 12.65 -4.57
N GLU A 89 -11.66 13.90 -4.32
CA GLU A 89 -11.14 15.06 -5.04
C GLU A 89 -9.65 15.30 -4.73
N PHE A 90 -9.19 14.95 -3.52
CA PHE A 90 -7.76 14.95 -3.19
C PHE A 90 -7.00 13.99 -4.11
N VAL A 91 -7.49 12.76 -4.25
CA VAL A 91 -6.89 11.73 -5.11
C VAL A 91 -6.93 12.15 -6.59
N LYS A 92 -8.06 12.70 -7.05
CA LYS A 92 -8.21 13.21 -8.42
C LYS A 92 -7.24 14.34 -8.73
N THR A 93 -6.98 15.23 -7.76
CA THR A 93 -5.98 16.30 -7.91
C THR A 93 -4.61 15.71 -8.23
N GLY A 94 -4.16 14.73 -7.44
CA GLY A 94 -2.90 14.03 -7.72
C GLY A 94 -2.87 13.33 -9.07
N LEU A 95 -3.96 12.64 -9.44
CA LEU A 95 -4.07 11.91 -10.71
C LEU A 95 -4.11 12.83 -11.93
N LYS A 96 -4.73 14.02 -11.84
CA LYS A 96 -4.83 14.96 -12.96
C LYS A 96 -3.60 15.85 -13.10
N THR A 97 -3.05 16.33 -11.99
CA THR A 97 -1.89 17.23 -12.01
C THR A 97 -0.59 16.46 -12.27
N TRP A 98 -0.45 15.25 -11.71
CA TRP A 98 0.74 14.40 -11.90
C TRP A 98 0.36 12.96 -12.31
N PRO A 99 -0.21 12.77 -13.52
CA PRO A 99 -0.79 11.50 -13.93
C PRO A 99 0.21 10.35 -13.90
N ILE A 100 1.42 10.57 -14.41
CA ILE A 100 2.45 9.52 -14.46
C ILE A 100 2.89 9.13 -13.05
N ARG A 101 3.21 10.12 -12.20
CA ARG A 101 3.72 9.87 -10.84
C ARG A 101 2.68 9.20 -9.96
N SER A 102 1.46 9.73 -9.97
CA SER A 102 0.36 9.15 -9.21
C SER A 102 0.04 7.74 -9.69
N THR A 103 0.04 7.49 -11.00
CA THR A 103 -0.18 6.13 -11.54
C THR A 103 0.93 5.17 -11.10
N ILE A 104 2.20 5.59 -11.16
CA ILE A 104 3.33 4.76 -10.71
C ILE A 104 3.26 4.48 -9.20
N LEU A 105 2.97 5.49 -8.39
CA LEU A 105 2.95 5.35 -6.94
C LEU A 105 1.77 4.50 -6.46
N TYR A 106 0.55 4.75 -6.95
CA TYR A 106 -0.60 3.92 -6.64
C TYR A 106 -0.46 2.52 -7.21
N GLY A 107 -0.15 2.40 -8.50
CA GLY A 107 0.00 1.11 -9.17
C GLY A 107 1.11 0.28 -8.56
N GLY A 108 2.26 0.90 -8.28
CA GLY A 108 3.38 0.26 -7.60
C GLY A 108 3.03 -0.23 -6.20
N LEU A 109 2.30 0.56 -5.41
CA LEU A 109 1.81 0.13 -4.09
C LEU A 109 0.84 -1.05 -4.21
N ILE A 110 -0.17 -0.96 -5.08
CA ILE A 110 -1.21 -1.99 -5.26
C ILE A 110 -0.59 -3.30 -5.73
N LEU A 111 0.28 -3.24 -6.74
CA LEU A 111 0.93 -4.43 -7.30
C LEU A 111 1.90 -5.03 -6.30
N SER A 112 2.73 -4.23 -5.64
CA SER A 112 3.71 -4.73 -4.67
C SER A 112 3.02 -5.40 -3.49
N THR A 113 2.01 -4.76 -2.89
CA THR A 113 1.27 -5.32 -1.75
C THR A 113 0.50 -6.58 -2.14
N THR A 114 -0.17 -6.59 -3.29
CA THR A 114 -0.90 -7.77 -3.80
C THR A 114 0.04 -8.95 -4.02
N LEU A 115 1.16 -8.74 -4.71
CA LEU A 115 2.12 -9.81 -4.98
C LEU A 115 2.83 -10.28 -3.70
N HIS A 116 3.15 -9.35 -2.79
CA HIS A 116 3.72 -9.67 -1.48
C HIS A 116 2.78 -10.56 -0.65
N LEU A 117 1.49 -10.20 -0.62
CA LEU A 117 0.45 -10.95 0.08
C LEU A 117 0.36 -12.38 -0.46
N VAL A 118 0.31 -12.57 -1.78
CA VAL A 118 0.11 -13.90 -2.40
C VAL A 118 1.29 -14.83 -2.14
N ASP A 119 2.51 -14.36 -2.37
CA ASP A 119 3.72 -15.15 -2.12
C ASP A 119 3.88 -15.41 -0.60
N GLY A 120 3.57 -14.42 0.25
CA GLY A 120 3.62 -14.54 1.70
C GLY A 120 2.60 -15.54 2.24
N MET A 121 1.36 -15.47 1.78
CA MET A 121 0.28 -16.39 2.16
C MET A 121 0.60 -17.83 1.72
N THR A 122 1.21 -18.00 0.54
CA THR A 122 1.68 -19.33 0.10
C THR A 122 2.66 -19.94 1.10
N LEU A 123 3.55 -19.13 1.69
CA LEU A 123 4.49 -19.62 2.70
C LEU A 123 3.81 -19.94 4.01
N ILE A 124 2.94 -19.07 4.49
CA ILE A 124 2.19 -19.28 5.74
C ILE A 124 1.35 -20.55 5.62
N TRP A 125 0.65 -20.72 4.48
CA TRP A 125 -0.15 -21.90 4.19
C TRP A 125 0.67 -23.19 4.28
N ASN A 126 1.78 -23.24 3.53
CA ASN A 126 2.58 -24.44 3.41
C ASN A 126 3.44 -24.75 4.64
N SER A 127 3.70 -23.76 5.50
CA SER A 127 4.54 -23.91 6.69
C SER A 127 3.75 -24.17 7.97
N TRP A 128 2.55 -23.60 8.09
CA TRP A 128 1.82 -23.57 9.37
C TRP A 128 0.35 -23.99 9.27
N LEU A 129 -0.36 -23.59 8.20
CA LEU A 129 -1.82 -23.76 8.18
C LEU A 129 -2.28 -25.10 7.63
N LYS A 130 -1.61 -25.65 6.60
CA LYS A 130 -2.09 -26.87 5.93
C LYS A 130 -2.27 -28.04 6.92
N ASP A 131 -1.31 -28.24 7.82
CA ASP A 131 -1.30 -29.39 8.73
C ASP A 131 -2.20 -29.10 9.96
N SER A 132 -2.31 -27.82 10.35
CA SER A 132 -3.16 -27.39 11.46
C SER A 132 -4.65 -27.40 11.15
N LEU A 133 -5.05 -27.16 9.89
CA LEU A 133 -6.46 -27.12 9.48
C LEU A 133 -6.98 -28.51 9.08
N SER A 134 -6.18 -29.31 8.38
CA SER A 134 -6.50 -30.70 8.06
C SER A 134 -5.32 -31.36 7.36
N SER A 135 -4.86 -32.52 7.86
CA SER A 135 -3.81 -33.32 7.20
C SER A 135 -4.13 -33.77 5.77
N LYS A 136 -5.39 -33.63 5.33
CA LYS A 136 -5.84 -33.93 3.96
C LYS A 136 -5.73 -32.74 2.99
N MET A 137 -5.43 -31.53 3.47
CA MET A 137 -5.33 -30.35 2.62
C MET A 137 -4.05 -30.35 1.77
N ALA A 138 -4.23 -30.19 0.47
CA ALA A 138 -3.11 -30.18 -0.46
C ALA A 138 -2.20 -28.96 -0.25
N SER A 139 -0.89 -29.22 -0.33
CA SER A 139 0.10 -28.15 -0.39
C SER A 139 -0.11 -27.30 -1.64
N TRP A 140 0.08 -25.98 -1.50
CA TRP A 140 0.07 -25.09 -2.64
C TRP A 140 1.33 -25.30 -3.47
N LYS A 141 1.20 -26.13 -4.51
CA LYS A 141 2.28 -26.47 -5.42
C LYS A 141 2.87 -25.24 -6.10
N ARG A 142 4.16 -25.31 -6.41
CA ARG A 142 4.90 -24.25 -7.11
C ARG A 142 4.37 -23.99 -8.52
N GLU A 143 3.95 -25.04 -9.21
CA GLU A 143 3.37 -24.99 -10.58
C GLU A 143 2.10 -24.14 -10.65
N ALA A 144 1.31 -24.11 -9.58
CA ALA A 144 0.10 -23.28 -9.50
C ALA A 144 0.40 -21.80 -9.22
N ARG A 145 1.67 -21.40 -9.04
CA ARG A 145 2.04 -20.01 -8.72
C ARG A 145 1.58 -18.99 -9.76
N PRO A 146 1.76 -19.19 -11.09
CA PRO A 146 1.28 -18.23 -12.09
C PRO A 146 -0.24 -18.05 -12.03
N LYS A 147 -0.99 -19.15 -11.88
CA LYS A 147 -2.46 -19.11 -11.75
C LYS A 147 -2.90 -18.34 -10.50
N ARG A 148 -2.24 -18.56 -9.36
CA ARG A 148 -2.53 -17.82 -8.11
C ARG A 148 -2.22 -16.33 -8.24
N ILE A 149 -1.09 -15.98 -8.83
CA ILE A 149 -0.72 -14.58 -9.08
C ILE A 149 -1.76 -13.93 -9.99
N LEU A 150 -2.11 -14.57 -11.11
CA LEU A 150 -3.10 -14.05 -12.05
C LEU A 150 -4.46 -13.84 -11.37
N MET A 151 -4.91 -14.80 -10.58
CA MET A 151 -6.14 -14.70 -9.80
C MET A 151 -6.10 -13.53 -8.82
N ALA A 152 -5.01 -13.36 -8.08
CA ALA A 152 -4.88 -12.26 -7.14
C ALA A 152 -4.80 -10.89 -7.83
N LEU A 153 -4.11 -10.80 -8.96
CA LEU A 153 -4.11 -9.59 -9.78
C LEU A 153 -5.52 -9.27 -10.29
N GLY A 154 -6.27 -10.26 -10.76
CA GLY A 154 -7.65 -10.09 -11.24
C GLY A 154 -8.66 -9.77 -10.13
N CYS A 155 -8.51 -10.36 -8.95
CA CYS A 155 -9.48 -10.21 -7.85
C CYS A 155 -9.16 -9.05 -6.90
N LEU A 156 -7.88 -8.67 -6.74
CA LEU A 156 -7.46 -7.65 -5.79
C LEU A 156 -6.96 -6.39 -6.49
N ALA A 157 -5.97 -6.52 -7.38
CA ALA A 157 -5.36 -5.35 -8.01
C ALA A 157 -6.27 -4.69 -9.04
N LEU A 158 -6.90 -5.48 -9.92
CA LEU A 158 -7.72 -4.96 -11.02
C LEU A 158 -8.90 -4.11 -10.55
N PRO A 159 -9.72 -4.51 -9.54
CA PRO A 159 -10.82 -3.66 -9.07
C PRO A 159 -10.35 -2.30 -8.56
N VAL A 160 -9.24 -2.26 -7.81
CA VAL A 160 -8.69 -1.00 -7.26
C VAL A 160 -8.12 -0.13 -8.39
N MET A 161 -7.39 -0.73 -9.33
CA MET A 161 -6.84 -0.01 -10.49
C MET A 161 -7.95 0.54 -11.39
N THR A 162 -9.04 -0.21 -11.59
CA THR A 162 -10.22 0.27 -12.32
C THR A 162 -10.89 1.43 -11.60
N GLY A 163 -11.00 1.39 -10.26
CA GLY A 163 -11.49 2.51 -9.47
C GLY A 163 -10.65 3.78 -9.66
N LEU A 164 -9.31 3.65 -9.63
CA LEU A 164 -8.40 4.76 -9.91
C LEU A 164 -8.55 5.30 -11.34
N TYR A 165 -8.73 4.41 -12.32
CA TYR A 165 -8.99 4.80 -13.70
C TYR A 165 -10.28 5.60 -13.83
N THR A 166 -11.36 5.16 -13.17
CA THR A 166 -12.63 5.90 -13.13
C THR A 166 -12.44 7.29 -12.53
N LEU A 167 -11.78 7.40 -11.36
CA LEU A 167 -11.49 8.68 -10.72
C LEU A 167 -10.68 9.62 -11.63
N PHE A 168 -9.70 9.09 -12.37
CA PHE A 168 -8.91 9.88 -13.32
C PHE A 168 -9.77 10.50 -14.44
N LYS A 169 -10.81 9.79 -14.88
CA LYS A 169 -11.72 10.23 -15.95
C LYS A 169 -12.78 11.22 -15.48
N GLU A 170 -13.17 11.18 -14.22
CA GLU A 170 -14.15 12.12 -13.66
C GLU A 170 -13.63 13.57 -13.65
N PRO A 171 -14.47 14.59 -13.85
CA PRO A 171 -14.08 16.00 -13.69
C PRO A 171 -13.75 16.32 -12.23
N MET A 172 -13.00 17.40 -12.01
CA MET A 172 -12.78 17.96 -10.68
C MET A 172 -14.05 18.65 -10.18
N MET A 173 -14.50 18.27 -9.00
CA MET A 173 -15.70 18.80 -8.33
C MET A 173 -15.35 19.50 -7.01
N THR A 174 -14.15 20.09 -6.93
CA THR A 174 -13.68 20.84 -5.76
C THR A 174 -13.46 22.31 -6.10
N PHE A 175 -13.56 23.18 -5.09
CA PHE A 175 -13.26 24.60 -5.25
C PHE A 175 -11.79 24.82 -5.59
N THR A 176 -11.51 25.85 -6.38
CA THR A 176 -10.14 26.20 -6.80
C THR A 176 -9.22 26.49 -5.60
N SER A 177 -9.74 27.11 -4.54
CA SER A 177 -9.01 27.34 -3.29
C SER A 177 -8.61 26.03 -2.61
N MET A 178 -9.50 25.03 -2.61
CA MET A 178 -9.21 23.72 -2.04
C MET A 178 -8.21 22.93 -2.88
N ALA A 179 -8.38 22.95 -4.21
CA ALA A 179 -7.43 22.34 -5.13
C ALA A 179 -5.99 22.86 -4.92
N LYS A 180 -5.83 24.16 -4.65
CA LYS A 180 -4.51 24.75 -4.33
C LYS A 180 -3.92 24.24 -3.02
N ARG A 181 -4.75 23.98 -2.00
CA ARG A 181 -4.31 23.33 -0.75
C ARG A 181 -3.86 21.90 -1.03
N TYR A 182 -4.63 21.14 -1.82
CA TYR A 182 -4.28 19.77 -2.21
C TYR A 182 -2.96 19.72 -3.00
N GLU A 183 -2.78 20.60 -3.99
CA GLU A 183 -1.52 20.73 -4.73
C GLU A 183 -0.34 20.99 -3.79
N ALA A 184 -0.50 21.87 -2.80
CA ALA A 184 0.55 22.14 -1.81
C ALA A 184 0.91 20.93 -0.93
N VAL A 185 -0.09 20.12 -0.55
CA VAL A 185 0.15 18.84 0.14
C VAL A 185 1.00 17.92 -0.72
N TYR A 186 0.63 17.70 -1.98
CA TYR A 186 1.41 16.87 -2.90
C TYR A 186 2.84 17.40 -3.05
N LEU A 187 2.98 18.72 -3.26
CA LEU A 187 4.26 19.40 -3.36
C LEU A 187 5.06 19.41 -2.05
N THR A 188 4.56 18.90 -0.93
CA THR A 188 5.42 18.66 0.25
C THR A 188 6.34 17.46 0.02
N SER A 189 5.90 16.49 -0.78
CA SER A 189 6.72 15.35 -1.19
C SER A 189 7.72 15.74 -2.27
N LEU A 190 9.01 15.40 -2.07
CA LEU A 190 10.04 15.62 -3.08
C LEU A 190 9.71 14.97 -4.43
N ILE A 191 9.03 13.82 -4.43
CA ILE A 191 8.72 13.07 -5.65
C ILE A 191 7.75 13.82 -6.55
N TYR A 192 6.83 14.59 -5.97
CA TYR A 192 5.86 15.39 -6.73
C TYR A 192 6.44 16.73 -7.19
N ARG A 193 7.59 17.15 -6.65
CA ARG A 193 8.35 18.35 -7.09
C ARG A 193 9.27 18.11 -8.28
N LEU A 194 9.68 16.87 -8.51
CA LEU A 194 10.48 16.49 -9.68
C LEU A 194 9.68 16.67 -10.97
#